data_AF-A0A9E1BEC6-F1
#
_entry.id   AF-A0A9E1BEC6-F1
#
_cell.length_a   1.000
_cell.length_b   1.000
_cell.length_c   1.000
_cell.angle_alpha   90.00
_cell.angle_beta   90.00
_cell.angle_gamma   90.00
#
_symmetry.space_group_name_H-M   'P 1'
#
loop_
_entity.id
_entity.type
_entity.pdbx_description
1 polymer ?
#
loop_
_entity_poly.entity_id
_entity_poly.type
_entity_poly.pdbx_seq_one_letter_code
_entity_poly.pdbx_strand_id
1 'polypeptide(L)'
;MEKVIATIVIIVLTMGLISYAIIGQMGGFRDTADVVTEEESRLDTMLKDSTVVPLSTVKNYINKSTSGGYLVYVDETQVTEAADLTDYNANTLFTMSKTYDEYGKISIVSFLLKDQSFAKAA
;
A
#
# COMPACT_ATOMS: atom_id res chain seq x y z
N MET A 1 -21.70 55.78 -10.71
CA MET A 1 -20.44 55.23 -11.23
C MET A 1 -19.70 54.42 -10.17
N GLU A 2 -19.40 55.00 -9.00
CA GLU A 2 -18.66 54.33 -7.91
C GLU A 2 -19.29 53.01 -7.41
N LYS A 3 -20.61 52.97 -7.21
CA LYS A 3 -21.32 51.73 -6.83
C LYS A 3 -21.19 50.61 -7.87
N VAL A 4 -21.17 50.96 -9.15
CA VAL A 4 -21.06 49.99 -10.25
C VAL A 4 -19.66 49.38 -10.28
N ILE A 5 -18.63 50.21 -10.07
CA ILE A 5 -17.24 49.77 -10.00
C ILE A 5 -17.03 48.83 -8.79
N ALA A 6 -17.58 49.20 -7.62
CA ALA A 6 -17.51 48.37 -6.42
C ALA A 6 -18.17 47.00 -6.61
N THR A 7 -19.33 46.94 -7.27
CA THR A 7 -20.01 45.67 -7.58
C THR A 7 -19.18 44.80 -8.53
N ILE A 8 -18.58 45.39 -9.56
CA ILE A 8 -17.72 44.64 -10.50
C ILE A 8 -16.50 44.06 -9.78
N VAL A 9 -15.85 44.85 -8.91
CA VAL A 9 -14.69 44.40 -8.12
C VAL A 9 -15.04 43.21 -7.22
N ILE A 10 -16.21 43.25 -6.56
CA ILE A 10 -16.66 42.16 -5.70
C ILE A 10 -16.89 40.88 -6.50
N ILE A 11 -17.47 40.96 -7.70
CA ILE A 11 -17.72 39.79 -8.56
C ILE A 11 -16.40 39.14 -9.02
N VAL A 12 -15.40 39.95 -9.37
CA VAL A 12 -14.08 39.45 -9.78
C VAL A 12 -13.37 38.76 -8.60
N LEU A 13 -13.46 39.34 -7.41
CA LEU A 13 -12.89 38.75 -6.19
C LEU A 13 -13.56 37.41 -5.81
N THR A 14 -14.89 37.33 -5.88
CA THR A 14 -15.60 36.09 -5.57
C THR A 14 -15.33 34.99 -6.61
N MET A 15 -15.26 35.33 -7.90
CA MET A 15 -14.84 34.37 -8.94
C MET A 15 -13.40 33.88 -8.75
N GLY A 16 -12.48 34.76 -8.34
CA GLY A 16 -11.11 34.39 -8.02
C GLY A 16 -11.01 33.40 -6.85
N LEU A 17 -11.78 33.62 -5.78
CA LEU A 17 -11.82 32.74 -4.61
C LEU A 17 -12.41 31.36 -4.93
N ILE A 18 -13.47 31.30 -5.72
CA ILE A 18 -14.07 30.04 -6.17
C ILE A 18 -13.06 29.25 -7.03
N SER A 19 -12.36 29.92 -7.94
CA SER A 19 -11.36 29.29 -8.81
C SER A 19 -10.19 28.71 -8.01
N TYR A 20 -9.69 29.43 -7.00
CA TYR A 20 -8.62 28.96 -6.11
C TYR A 20 -9.05 27.73 -5.30
N ALA A 21 -10.27 27.72 -4.76
CA ALA A 21 -10.80 26.59 -4.00
C ALA A 21 -10.96 25.32 -4.84
N ILE A 22 -11.44 25.45 -6.09
CA ILE A 22 -11.61 24.32 -7.00
C ILE A 22 -10.27 23.73 -7.42
N ILE A 23 -9.25 24.56 -7.71
CA ILE A 23 -7.90 24.08 -8.06
C ILE A 23 -7.26 23.33 -6.88
N GLY A 24 -7.43 23.82 -5.65
CA GLY A 24 -6.96 23.13 -4.44
C GLY A 24 -7.65 21.77 -4.21
N GLN A 25 -8.95 21.67 -4.50
CA GLN A 25 -9.67 20.39 -4.44
C GLN A 25 -9.27 19.45 -5.57
N MET A 26 -9.06 19.93 -6.79
CA MET A 26 -8.60 19.12 -7.93
C MET A 26 -7.22 18.49 -7.68
N GLY A 27 -6.31 19.17 -6.97
CA GLY A 27 -5.05 18.58 -6.53
C GLY A 27 -5.26 17.37 -5.61
N GLY A 28 -6.10 17.52 -4.58
CA GLY A 28 -6.45 16.40 -3.69
C GLY A 28 -7.21 15.27 -4.39
N PHE A 29 -8.06 15.57 -5.38
CA PHE A 29 -8.74 14.55 -6.19
C PHE A 29 -7.76 13.79 -7.10
N ARG A 30 -6.74 14.47 -7.63
CA ARG A 30 -5.73 13.81 -8.47
C ARG A 30 -4.85 12.89 -7.65
N ASP A 31 -4.38 13.36 -6.49
CA ASP A 31 -3.60 12.55 -5.55
C ASP A 31 -4.44 11.35 -5.03
N THR A 32 -5.74 11.55 -4.79
CA THR A 32 -6.63 10.45 -4.39
C THR A 32 -6.88 9.46 -5.54
N ALA A 33 -7.03 9.94 -6.79
CA ALA A 33 -7.25 9.08 -7.94
C ALA A 33 -6.01 8.24 -8.28
N ASP A 34 -4.81 8.81 -8.16
CA ASP A 34 -3.56 8.10 -8.38
C ASP A 34 -3.38 7.00 -7.32
N VAL A 35 -3.67 7.29 -6.04
CA VAL A 35 -3.65 6.28 -4.95
C VAL A 35 -4.69 5.18 -5.17
N VAL A 36 -5.91 5.53 -5.58
CA VAL A 36 -6.97 4.54 -5.85
C VAL A 36 -6.59 3.62 -7.01
N THR A 37 -5.99 4.17 -8.07
CA THR A 37 -5.55 3.37 -9.23
C THR A 37 -4.44 2.38 -8.86
N GLU A 38 -3.49 2.79 -8.01
CA GLU A 38 -2.41 1.93 -7.54
C GLU A 38 -2.95 0.79 -6.63
N GLU A 39 -3.90 1.12 -5.75
CA GLU A 39 -4.59 0.15 -4.89
C GLU A 39 -5.45 -0.84 -5.70
N GLU A 40 -6.19 -0.37 -6.71
CA GLU A 40 -6.95 -1.25 -7.62
C GLU A 40 -6.03 -2.20 -8.40
N SER A 41 -4.89 -1.71 -8.91
CA SER A 41 -3.88 -2.54 -9.58
C SER A 41 -3.30 -3.61 -8.64
N ARG A 42 -3.09 -3.25 -7.38
CA ARG A 42 -2.60 -4.18 -6.35
C ARG A 42 -3.63 -5.27 -6.05
N LEU A 43 -4.90 -4.88 -5.88
CA LEU A 43 -6.00 -5.82 -5.64
C LEU A 43 -6.22 -6.76 -6.82
N ASP A 44 -6.18 -6.27 -8.05
CA ASP A 44 -6.28 -7.09 -9.26
C ASP A 44 -5.14 -8.12 -9.34
N THR A 45 -3.92 -7.73 -8.95
CA THR A 45 -2.77 -8.64 -8.89
C THR A 45 -2.97 -9.74 -7.84
N MET A 46 -3.52 -9.42 -6.68
CA MET A 46 -3.83 -10.40 -5.62
C MET A 46 -5.01 -11.30 -6.00
N LEU A 47 -5.99 -10.80 -6.75
CA LEU A 47 -7.12 -11.60 -7.26
C LEU A 47 -6.70 -12.60 -8.32
N LYS A 48 -5.75 -12.23 -9.18
CA LYS A 48 -5.22 -13.09 -10.25
C LYS A 48 -4.29 -14.18 -9.73
N ASP A 49 -3.63 -13.93 -8.60
CA ASP A 49 -2.70 -14.88 -8.00
C ASP A 49 -2.84 -14.90 -6.46
N SER A 50 -3.51 -15.94 -5.96
CA SER A 50 -3.77 -16.13 -4.54
C SER A 50 -2.51 -16.43 -3.71
N THR A 51 -1.37 -16.65 -4.36
CA THR A 51 -0.08 -16.80 -3.65
C THR A 51 0.53 -15.45 -3.27
N VAL A 52 0.00 -14.36 -3.82
CA VAL A 52 0.46 -13.00 -3.52
C VAL A 52 -0.19 -12.49 -2.25
N VAL A 53 0.64 -12.02 -1.33
CA VAL A 53 0.21 -11.52 -0.03
C VAL A 53 0.88 -10.19 0.32
N PRO A 54 0.20 -9.32 1.08
CA PRO A 54 0.76 -8.07 1.55
C PRO A 54 1.69 -8.27 2.76
N LEU A 55 2.53 -7.26 3.05
CA LEU A 55 3.43 -7.25 4.22
C LEU A 55 2.73 -7.56 5.55
N SER A 56 1.48 -7.13 5.73
CA SER A 56 0.69 -7.42 6.94
C SER A 56 0.48 -8.92 7.15
N THR A 57 0.33 -9.69 6.07
CA THR A 57 0.21 -11.14 6.13
C THR A 57 1.54 -11.77 6.53
N VAL A 58 2.65 -11.32 5.96
CA VAL A 58 4.01 -11.76 6.32
C VAL A 58 4.26 -11.57 7.82
N LYS A 59 4.00 -10.36 8.34
CA LYS A 59 4.15 -10.03 9.77
C LYS A 59 3.28 -10.92 10.67
N ASN A 60 2.06 -11.24 10.25
CA ASN A 60 1.17 -12.14 10.98
C ASN A 60 1.72 -13.59 11.02
N TYR A 61 2.32 -14.09 9.94
CA TYR A 61 2.98 -15.41 9.95
C TYR A 61 4.22 -15.42 10.85
N ILE A 62 5.03 -14.35 10.85
CA ILE A 62 6.18 -14.24 11.75
C ILE A 62 5.72 -14.26 13.21
N ASN A 63 4.73 -13.43 13.57
CA ASN A 63 4.21 -13.39 14.94
C ASN A 63 3.58 -14.71 15.41
N LYS A 64 3.08 -15.53 14.48
CA LYS A 64 2.48 -16.84 14.78
C LYS A 64 3.44 -18.01 14.63
N SER A 65 4.64 -17.80 14.09
CA SER A 65 5.64 -18.84 13.83
C SER A 65 5.95 -19.68 15.07
N THR A 66 6.21 -19.04 16.21
CA THR A 66 6.47 -19.68 17.49
C THR A 66 5.29 -20.53 17.97
N SER A 67 4.06 -20.01 17.85
CA SER A 67 2.85 -20.75 18.25
C SER A 67 2.48 -21.87 17.28
N GLY A 68 2.85 -21.71 16.00
CA GLY A 68 2.54 -22.64 14.93
C GLY A 68 3.60 -23.71 14.69
N GLY A 69 4.77 -23.57 15.27
CA GLY A 69 5.87 -24.53 15.13
C GLY A 69 6.49 -24.57 13.73
N TYR A 70 6.45 -23.46 12.98
CA TYR A 70 7.02 -23.34 11.64
C TYR A 70 8.02 -22.19 11.55
N LEU A 71 8.95 -22.29 10.61
CA LEU A 71 9.94 -21.25 10.34
C LEU A 71 9.43 -20.30 9.25
N VAL A 72 9.79 -19.02 9.35
CA VAL A 72 9.45 -18.01 8.34
C VAL A 72 10.73 -17.49 7.70
N TYR A 73 10.74 -17.47 6.37
CA TYR A 73 11.81 -16.91 5.56
C TYR A 73 11.26 -15.76 4.71
N VAL A 74 11.99 -14.66 4.66
CA VAL A 74 11.72 -13.52 3.78
C VAL A 74 12.98 -13.28 2.96
N ASP A 75 12.86 -13.34 1.63
CA ASP A 75 13.99 -13.22 0.69
C ASP A 75 15.21 -14.08 1.11
N GLU A 76 14.94 -15.37 1.30
CA GLU A 76 15.93 -16.39 1.69
C GLU A 76 16.56 -16.23 3.10
N THR A 77 16.19 -15.18 3.82
CA THR A 77 16.66 -14.92 5.18
C THR A 77 15.62 -15.37 6.19
N GLN A 78 16.03 -16.13 7.20
CA GLN A 78 15.13 -16.52 8.28
C GLN A 78 14.81 -15.30 9.16
N VAL A 79 13.52 -15.04 9.37
CA VAL A 79 13.05 -13.91 10.20
C VAL A 79 12.26 -14.45 11.38
N THR A 80 12.63 -14.02 12.58
CA THR A 80 11.98 -14.43 13.84
C THR A 80 11.10 -13.33 14.42
N GLU A 81 11.38 -12.06 14.14
CA GLU A 81 10.61 -10.92 14.66
C GLU A 81 10.08 -10.05 13.54
N ALA A 82 8.81 -9.65 13.63
CA ALA A 82 8.18 -8.80 12.61
C ALA A 82 8.81 -7.39 12.54
N ALA A 83 9.55 -7.00 13.59
CA ALA A 83 10.30 -5.75 13.66
C ALA A 83 11.52 -5.73 12.72
N ASP A 84 12.02 -6.89 12.28
CA ASP A 84 13.18 -7.00 11.39
C ASP A 84 12.85 -6.60 9.92
N LEU A 85 11.57 -6.37 9.62
CA LEU A 85 11.08 -6.00 8.28
C LEU A 85 10.88 -4.48 8.12
N THR A 86 11.77 -3.66 8.66
CA THR A 86 11.73 -2.19 8.51
C THR A 86 12.00 -1.71 7.09
N ASP A 87 12.67 -2.54 6.29
CA ASP A 87 13.16 -2.15 4.96
C ASP A 87 12.06 -2.22 3.89
N TYR A 88 10.88 -2.76 4.23
CA TYR A 88 9.74 -2.91 3.32
C TYR A 88 8.63 -1.93 3.65
N ASN A 89 8.08 -1.27 2.63
CA ASN A 89 6.93 -0.40 2.82
C ASN A 89 5.63 -1.21 3.01
N ALA A 90 4.57 -0.55 3.46
CA ALA A 90 3.28 -1.20 3.72
C ALA A 90 2.62 -1.79 2.45
N ASN A 91 2.97 -1.28 1.28
CA ASN A 91 2.36 -1.65 0.01
C ASN A 91 3.09 -2.78 -0.73
N THR A 92 4.22 -3.22 -0.19
CA THR A 92 5.03 -4.27 -0.78
C THR A 92 4.27 -5.60 -0.82
N LEU A 93 4.36 -6.26 -1.98
CA LEU A 93 3.75 -7.56 -2.23
C LEU A 93 4.80 -8.67 -2.24
N PHE A 94 4.45 -9.79 -1.63
CA PHE A 94 5.28 -10.98 -1.54
C PHE A 94 4.55 -12.17 -2.15
N THR A 95 5.30 -13.05 -2.80
CA THR A 95 4.85 -14.39 -3.19
C THR A 95 5.07 -15.34 -2.02
N MET A 96 4.01 -15.97 -1.54
CA MET A 96 4.04 -16.92 -0.42
C MET A 96 4.13 -18.35 -0.94
N SER A 97 5.07 -19.11 -0.38
CA SER A 97 5.18 -20.57 -0.53
C SER A 97 5.16 -21.25 0.83
N LYS A 98 4.58 -22.46 0.88
CA LYS A 98 4.49 -23.28 2.09
C LYS A 98 5.11 -24.63 1.83
N THR A 99 6.02 -25.03 2.70
CA THR A 99 6.59 -26.38 2.73
C THR A 99 5.97 -27.15 3.88
N TYR A 100 5.68 -28.42 3.63
CA TYR A 100 5.05 -29.31 4.59
C TYR A 100 6.03 -30.41 5.00
N ASP A 101 5.94 -30.85 6.26
CA ASP A 101 6.67 -32.00 6.77
C ASP A 101 6.02 -33.33 6.34
N GLU A 102 6.64 -34.44 6.75
CA GLU A 102 6.16 -35.81 6.51
C GLU A 102 4.79 -36.10 7.14
N TYR A 103 4.34 -35.25 8.08
CA TYR A 103 3.05 -35.35 8.77
C TYR A 103 2.00 -34.39 8.18
N GLY A 104 2.31 -33.70 7.08
CA GLY A 104 1.41 -32.74 6.43
C GLY A 104 1.21 -31.45 7.22
N LYS A 105 2.06 -31.16 8.21
CA LYS A 105 2.07 -29.87 8.93
C LYS A 105 3.00 -28.90 8.22
N ILE A 106 2.67 -27.61 8.31
CA ILE A 106 3.51 -26.56 7.75
C ILE A 106 4.82 -26.54 8.54
N SER A 107 5.95 -26.67 7.85
CA SER A 107 7.29 -26.60 8.44
C SER A 107 7.99 -25.28 8.12
N ILE A 108 7.82 -24.79 6.89
CA ILE A 108 8.45 -23.55 6.40
C ILE A 108 7.42 -22.72 5.63
N VAL A 109 7.39 -21.43 5.91
CA VAL A 109 6.67 -20.43 5.11
C VAL A 109 7.70 -19.47 4.53
N SER A 110 7.79 -19.41 3.21
CA SER A 110 8.74 -18.55 2.49
C SER A 110 8.00 -17.43 1.77
N PHE A 111 8.51 -16.22 1.90
CA PHE A 111 8.02 -15.03 1.23
C PHE A 111 9.14 -14.49 0.34
N LEU A 112 8.85 -14.36 -0.95
CA LEU A 112 9.76 -13.77 -1.93
C LEU A 112 9.15 -12.47 -2.46
N LEU A 113 9.95 -11.42 -2.56
CA LEU A 113 9.49 -10.15 -3.11
C LEU A 113 8.93 -10.35 -4.54
N LYS A 114 7.66 -10.00 -4.77
CA LYS A 114 7.02 -10.19 -6.08
C LYS A 114 7.34 -9.06 -7.05
N ASP A 115 7.36 -7.82 -6.54
CA ASP A 115 7.63 -6.65 -7.37
C ASP A 115 8.21 -5.49 -6.52
N GLN A 116 9.33 -4.92 -6.99
CA GLN A 116 9.98 -3.76 -6.40
C GLN A 116 9.24 -2.44 -6.71
N SER A 117 8.32 -2.43 -7.68
CA SER A 117 7.53 -1.26 -8.05
C SER A 117 6.74 -0.71 -6.86
N PHE A 118 6.20 -1.60 -6.03
CA PHE A 118 5.51 -1.26 -4.78
C PHE A 118 6.46 -1.09 -3.59
N ALA A 119 7.75 -1.39 -3.71
CA ALA A 119 8.72 -1.34 -2.61
C ALA A 119 9.34 0.04 -2.39
N LYS A 120 8.85 1.08 -3.10
CA LYS A 120 9.37 2.45 -2.96
C LYS A 120 9.08 2.99 -1.56
N ALA A 121 10.03 2.79 -0.65
CA ALA A 121 10.25 3.67 0.48
C ALA A 121 11.08 4.85 -0.05
N ALA A 122 10.47 6.04 -0.03
CA ALA A 122 11.20 7.29 -0.20
C ALA A 122 11.79 7.71 1.15
#